data_AF-C0VL22-F1
#
_entry.id   AF-C0VL22-F1
#
_cell.length_a   1.000
_cell.length_b   1.000
_cell.length_c   1.000
_cell.angle_alpha   90.00
_cell.angle_beta   90.00
_cell.angle_gamma   90.00
#
_symmetry.space_group_name_H-M   'P 1'
#
loop_
_entity.id
_entity.type
_entity.pdbx_description
1 polymer ?
#
loop_
_entity_poly.entity_id
_entity_poly.type
_entity_poly.pdbx_seq_one_letter_code
_entity_poly.pdbx_strand_id
1 'polypeptide(L)'
;MKKNKEGIKHHFKSYINCYNLWSKLLMSQIKIYALNQTISQFRPRLSEAIHQALVTSLAYPIEKKFQRFIPMEPENFVYPDDRSDHYVIIEISMFEGRSIEAKQKLIQTIFSNIQNLCDISPQDIEITIFETPKNHWGIRGKNADELELNYHVNV
;
A
#
# COMPACT_ATOMS: atom_id res chain seq x y z
N MET A 1 3.58 36.64 -45.35
CA MET A 1 2.17 36.45 -44.95
C MET A 1 2.12 35.57 -43.71
N LYS A 2 1.30 35.95 -42.73
CA LYS A 2 1.15 35.35 -41.41
C LYS A 2 0.31 34.05 -41.45
N LYS A 3 0.45 33.25 -40.36
CA LYS A 3 -0.44 32.18 -39.82
C LYS A 3 -0.34 30.82 -40.53
N ASN A 4 -0.25 29.65 -39.88
CA ASN A 4 -0.83 29.21 -38.60
C ASN A 4 0.10 28.25 -37.84
N LYS A 5 0.35 28.54 -36.55
CA LYS A 5 0.87 27.60 -35.54
C LYS A 5 -0.29 27.22 -34.60
N GLU A 6 -1.21 26.40 -35.06
CA GLU A 6 -2.26 25.81 -34.22
C GLU A 6 -2.52 24.38 -34.70
N GLY A 7 -1.80 23.41 -34.13
CA GLY A 7 -1.95 22.01 -34.54
C GLY A 7 -1.33 20.97 -33.62
N ILE A 8 -0.92 21.34 -32.40
CA ILE A 8 -0.34 20.40 -31.43
C ILE A 8 -0.92 20.68 -30.04
N LYS A 9 -2.23 20.50 -29.87
CA LYS A 9 -2.87 20.51 -28.54
C LYS A 9 -3.97 19.45 -28.33
N HIS A 10 -4.08 18.45 -29.22
CA HIS A 10 -5.19 17.47 -29.14
C HIS A 10 -4.78 15.99 -29.10
N HIS A 11 -3.59 15.65 -28.59
CA HIS A 11 -3.20 14.24 -28.42
C HIS A 11 -2.62 13.84 -27.05
N PHE A 12 -2.99 14.54 -25.97
CA PHE A 12 -2.56 14.19 -24.61
C PHE A 12 -3.72 14.02 -23.61
N LYS A 13 -4.92 13.64 -24.07
CA LYS A 13 -6.09 13.41 -23.20
C LYS A 13 -6.66 11.99 -23.21
N SER A 14 -6.09 11.05 -23.97
CA SER A 14 -6.61 9.68 -24.07
C SER A 14 -6.03 8.71 -23.02
N TYR A 15 -4.79 8.89 -22.58
CA TYR A 15 -4.12 7.93 -21.69
C TYR A 15 -4.49 8.06 -20.20
N ILE A 16 -5.17 9.13 -19.79
CA ILE A 16 -5.54 9.35 -18.38
C ILE A 16 -6.82 8.57 -17.98
N ASN A 17 -7.62 8.09 -18.95
CA ASN A 17 -8.91 7.46 -18.64
C ASN A 17 -8.83 5.95 -18.33
N CYS A 18 -7.81 5.22 -18.78
CA CYS A 18 -7.69 3.79 -18.48
C CYS A 18 -7.24 3.48 -17.04
N TYR A 19 -6.47 4.37 -16.41
CA TYR A 19 -6.03 4.21 -15.02
C TYR A 19 -7.18 4.36 -14.00
N ASN A 20 -8.27 5.03 -14.37
CA ASN A 20 -9.43 5.22 -13.50
C ASN A 20 -10.42 4.04 -13.49
N LEU A 21 -10.31 3.08 -14.42
CA LEU A 21 -11.20 1.91 -14.44
C LEU A 21 -10.75 0.78 -13.49
N TRP A 22 -9.46 0.68 -13.16
CA TRP A 22 -8.91 -0.36 -12.27
C TRP A 22 -8.80 0.05 -10.79
N SER A 23 -9.05 1.33 -10.47
CA SER A 23 -8.99 1.91 -9.11
C SER A 23 -10.14 1.46 -8.20
N LYS A 24 -11.13 0.75 -8.74
CA LYS A 24 -12.49 0.92 -8.23
C LYS A 24 -12.82 0.24 -6.89
N LEU A 25 -12.02 -0.67 -6.36
CA LEU A 25 -12.10 -1.13 -4.96
C LEU A 25 -10.71 -1.61 -4.52
N LEU A 26 -9.78 -0.67 -4.39
CA LEU A 26 -8.47 -0.96 -3.78
C LEU A 26 -8.51 -0.57 -2.32
N MET A 27 -8.56 -1.59 -1.47
CA MET A 27 -8.59 -1.44 -0.02
C MET A 27 -7.55 -2.38 0.58
N SER A 28 -6.70 -1.79 1.40
CA SER A 28 -5.79 -2.52 2.27
C SER A 28 -5.84 -1.88 3.64
N GLN A 29 -5.56 -2.71 4.62
CA GLN A 29 -5.45 -2.33 6.01
C GLN A 29 -4.11 -2.82 6.50
N ILE A 30 -3.30 -1.91 7.04
CA ILE A 30 -1.94 -2.20 7.45
C ILE A 30 -1.88 -2.11 8.97
N LYS A 31 -1.33 -3.15 9.60
CA LYS A 31 -0.92 -3.11 11.00
C LYS A 31 0.60 -3.15 11.05
N ILE A 32 1.17 -2.26 11.84
CA ILE A 32 2.62 -2.12 12.01
C ILE A 32 2.92 -2.32 13.49
N TYR A 33 3.66 -3.37 13.82
CA TYR A 33 4.07 -3.70 15.18
C TYR A 33 5.58 -3.47 15.29
N ALA A 34 6.00 -2.79 16.35
CA ALA A 34 7.40 -2.61 16.70
C ALA A 34 7.48 -2.12 18.16
N LEU A 35 8.68 -2.10 18.74
CA LEU A 35 8.88 -1.46 20.04
C LEU A 35 8.42 0.01 20.02
N ASN A 36 7.87 0.48 21.14
CA ASN A 36 7.34 1.85 21.25
C ASN A 36 8.38 2.92 20.87
N GLN A 37 9.66 2.71 21.17
CA GLN A 37 10.76 3.59 20.77
C GLN A 37 10.88 3.70 19.24
N THR A 38 10.88 2.57 18.55
CA THR A 38 10.99 2.48 17.08
C THR A 38 9.79 3.15 16.42
N ILE A 39 8.58 2.90 16.90
CA ILE A 39 7.38 3.59 16.40
C ILE A 39 7.50 5.10 16.62
N SER A 40 7.84 5.53 17.83
CA SER A 40 7.92 6.97 18.15
C SER A 40 8.93 7.71 17.28
N GLN A 41 10.07 7.08 16.96
CA GLN A 41 11.13 7.65 16.13
C GLN A 41 10.80 7.65 14.63
N PHE A 42 10.15 6.60 14.11
CA PHE A 42 10.03 6.37 12.67
C PHE A 42 8.61 6.45 12.11
N ARG A 43 7.56 6.59 12.93
CA ARG A 43 6.15 6.51 12.49
C ARG A 43 5.82 7.29 11.21
N PRO A 44 6.19 8.57 11.03
CA PRO A 44 5.87 9.29 9.79
C PRO A 44 6.55 8.68 8.55
N ARG A 45 7.81 8.23 8.71
CA ARG A 45 8.63 7.67 7.62
C ARG A 45 8.23 6.25 7.28
N LEU A 46 7.92 5.41 8.28
CA LEU A 46 7.31 4.10 8.08
C LEU A 46 5.95 4.23 7.36
N SER A 47 5.11 5.16 7.81
CA SER A 47 3.81 5.43 7.19
C SER A 47 3.96 5.77 5.70
N GLU A 48 4.92 6.62 5.38
CA GLU A 48 5.18 7.05 4.02
C GLU A 48 5.80 5.95 3.16
N ALA A 49 6.82 5.25 3.67
CA ALA A 49 7.48 4.15 2.98
C ALA A 49 6.49 3.07 2.51
N ILE A 50 5.60 2.64 3.42
CA ILE A 50 4.59 1.62 3.15
C ILE A 50 3.54 2.14 2.16
N HIS A 51 3.09 3.38 2.32
CA HIS A 51 2.05 3.93 1.46
C HIS A 51 2.53 4.17 0.03
N GLN A 52 3.74 4.70 -0.14
CA GLN A 52 4.36 4.84 -1.46
C GLN A 52 4.50 3.49 -2.15
N ALA A 53 4.84 2.43 -1.42
CA ALA A 53 4.91 1.08 -1.98
C ALA A 53 3.55 0.57 -2.47
N LEU A 54 2.46 0.81 -1.71
CA LEU A 54 1.09 0.46 -2.12
C LEU A 54 0.66 1.22 -3.38
N VAL A 55 0.93 2.53 -3.44
CA VAL A 55 0.60 3.38 -4.59
C VAL A 55 1.38 2.93 -5.83
N THR A 56 2.69 2.72 -5.72
CA THR A 56 3.56 2.42 -6.87
C THR A 56 3.49 0.97 -7.34
N SER A 57 3.28 0.02 -6.42
CA SER A 57 3.24 -1.42 -6.76
C SER A 57 1.85 -1.92 -7.12
N LEU A 58 0.80 -1.37 -6.48
CA LEU A 58 -0.57 -1.84 -6.64
C LEU A 58 -1.53 -0.79 -7.23
N ALA A 59 -1.04 0.40 -7.60
CA ALA A 59 -1.84 1.51 -8.12
C ALA A 59 -2.95 1.95 -7.16
N TYR A 60 -2.69 1.91 -5.85
CA TYR A 60 -3.63 2.40 -4.85
C TYR A 60 -3.81 3.93 -4.98
N PRO A 61 -5.03 4.47 -4.75
CA PRO A 61 -5.22 5.91 -4.68
C PRO A 61 -4.43 6.53 -3.53
N ILE A 62 -3.84 7.69 -3.76
CA ILE A 62 -2.97 8.36 -2.78
C ILE A 62 -3.70 8.73 -1.49
N GLU A 63 -5.01 8.97 -1.57
CA GLU A 63 -5.87 9.32 -0.45
C GLU A 63 -6.30 8.12 0.41
N LYS A 64 -6.06 6.88 -0.05
CA LYS A 64 -6.50 5.65 0.62
C LYS A 64 -5.42 5.09 1.55
N LYS A 65 -5.14 5.79 2.65
CA LYS A 65 -4.14 5.41 3.67
C LYS A 65 -4.83 4.88 4.93
N PHE A 66 -4.79 3.57 5.17
CA PHE A 66 -5.36 2.93 6.37
C PHE A 66 -4.30 2.14 7.14
N GLN A 67 -3.62 2.79 8.07
CA GLN A 67 -2.51 2.24 8.83
C GLN A 67 -2.76 2.36 10.33
N ARG A 68 -2.38 1.34 11.10
CA ARG A 68 -2.38 1.36 12.56
C ARG A 68 -1.01 0.96 13.06
N PHE A 69 -0.47 1.78 13.94
CA PHE A 69 0.76 1.49 14.67
C PHE A 69 0.40 0.89 16.02
N ILE A 70 0.95 -0.27 16.31
CA ILE A 70 0.68 -1.06 17.52
C ILE A 70 2.00 -1.14 18.28
N PRO A 71 2.25 -0.22 19.23
CA PRO A 71 3.48 -0.22 20.01
C PRO A 71 3.51 -1.44 20.91
N MET A 72 4.66 -2.11 20.93
CA MET A 72 4.90 -3.24 21.80
C MET A 72 5.83 -2.85 22.95
N GLU A 73 5.52 -3.35 24.14
CA GLU A 73 6.45 -3.33 25.28
C GLU A 73 7.50 -4.43 25.11
N PRO A 74 8.75 -4.21 25.54
CA PRO A 74 9.84 -5.18 25.37
C PRO A 74 9.50 -6.59 25.87
N GLU A 75 8.81 -6.70 27.01
CA GLU A 75 8.46 -8.00 27.62
C GLU A 75 7.42 -8.78 26.81
N ASN A 76 6.67 -8.10 25.94
CA ASN A 76 5.62 -8.68 25.10
C ASN A 76 6.06 -8.85 23.64
N PHE A 77 7.30 -8.48 23.30
CA PHE A 77 7.81 -8.53 21.93
C PHE A 77 9.12 -9.31 21.86
N VAL A 78 8.96 -10.64 21.84
CA VAL A 78 10.08 -11.58 21.78
C VAL A 78 10.39 -11.90 20.32
N TYR A 79 11.62 -11.63 19.90
CA TYR A 79 12.14 -11.93 18.57
C TYR A 79 13.57 -12.50 18.69
N PRO A 80 14.09 -13.18 17.66
CA PRO A 80 15.42 -13.79 17.73
C PRO A 80 16.53 -12.75 17.89
N ASP A 81 17.67 -13.17 18.46
CA ASP A 81 18.82 -12.30 18.76
C ASP A 81 19.51 -11.70 17.52
N ASP A 82 19.15 -12.15 16.31
CA ASP A 82 19.67 -11.63 15.03
C ASP A 82 18.87 -10.44 14.48
N ARG A 83 17.92 -9.93 15.26
CA ARG A 83 17.16 -8.69 15.01
C ARG A 83 17.57 -7.61 16.00
N SER A 84 17.56 -6.36 15.55
CA SER A 84 17.76 -5.20 16.43
C SER A 84 16.46 -4.77 17.11
N ASP A 85 16.57 -3.79 18.03
CA ASP A 85 15.43 -3.10 18.64
C ASP A 85 14.54 -2.34 17.64
N HIS A 86 14.99 -2.22 16.39
CA HIS A 86 14.21 -1.66 15.29
C HIS A 86 13.42 -2.70 14.50
N TYR A 87 13.28 -3.93 15.00
CA TYR A 87 12.44 -4.95 14.38
C TYR A 87 10.99 -4.46 14.19
N VAL A 88 10.49 -4.55 12.95
CA VAL A 88 9.15 -4.14 12.53
C VAL A 88 8.43 -5.30 11.84
N ILE A 89 7.25 -5.64 12.34
CA ILE A 89 6.32 -6.56 11.67
C ILE A 89 5.23 -5.74 10.96
N ILE A 90 4.99 -6.05 9.69
CA ILE A 90 3.98 -5.40 8.86
C ILE A 90 3.00 -6.47 8.37
N GLU A 91 1.76 -6.38 8.85
CA GLU A 91 0.66 -7.19 8.34
C GLU A 91 -0.18 -6.36 7.36
N ILE A 92 -0.40 -6.90 6.16
CA ILE A 92 -1.16 -6.26 5.09
C ILE A 92 -2.39 -7.10 4.79
N SER A 93 -3.56 -6.70 5.29
CA SER A 93 -4.83 -7.27 4.87
C SER A 93 -5.30 -6.56 3.60
N MET A 94 -5.60 -7.30 2.54
CA MET A 94 -6.06 -6.74 1.26
C MET A 94 -6.97 -7.73 0.52
N PHE A 95 -7.72 -7.25 -0.48
CA PHE A 95 -8.48 -8.15 -1.32
C PHE A 95 -7.59 -9.13 -2.09
N GLU A 96 -8.10 -10.34 -2.28
CA GLU A 96 -7.52 -11.31 -3.21
C GLU A 96 -7.57 -10.82 -4.66
N GLY A 97 -6.85 -11.52 -5.55
CA GLY A 97 -6.87 -11.29 -6.99
C GLY A 97 -5.73 -10.43 -7.52
N ARG A 98 -4.71 -10.13 -6.71
CA ARG A 98 -3.45 -9.58 -7.21
C ARG A 98 -2.51 -10.70 -7.67
N SER A 99 -1.77 -10.44 -8.75
CA SER A 99 -0.80 -11.40 -9.26
C SER A 99 0.33 -11.62 -8.25
N ILE A 100 1.02 -12.76 -8.38
CA ILE A 100 2.15 -13.10 -7.53
C ILE A 100 3.25 -12.04 -7.66
N GLU A 101 3.53 -11.61 -8.90
CA GLU A 101 4.55 -10.61 -9.22
C GLU A 101 4.23 -9.25 -8.57
N ALA A 102 2.95 -8.84 -8.56
CA ALA A 102 2.53 -7.61 -7.92
C ALA A 102 2.73 -7.65 -6.40
N LYS A 103 2.42 -8.80 -5.76
CA LYS A 103 2.65 -9.02 -4.32
C LYS A 103 4.14 -9.04 -3.97
N GLN A 104 4.96 -9.74 -4.76
CA GLN A 104 6.41 -9.76 -4.59
C GLN A 104 7.01 -8.36 -4.77
N LYS A 105 6.59 -7.62 -5.80
CA LYS A 105 7.02 -6.23 -6.02
C LYS A 105 6.66 -5.33 -4.84
N LEU A 106 5.45 -5.45 -4.29
CA LEU A 106 5.04 -4.71 -3.10
C LEU A 106 6.01 -4.95 -1.94
N ILE A 107 6.26 -6.23 -1.61
CA ILE A 107 7.16 -6.62 -0.52
C ILE A 107 8.56 -6.02 -0.71
N GLN A 108 9.15 -6.18 -1.89
CA GLN A 108 10.48 -5.65 -2.19
C GLN A 108 10.54 -4.12 -2.12
N THR A 109 9.48 -3.44 -2.57
CA THR A 109 9.39 -1.98 -2.52
C THR A 109 9.26 -1.48 -1.08
N ILE A 110 8.53 -2.18 -0.20
CA ILE A 110 8.43 -1.83 1.23
C ILE A 110 9.81 -1.95 1.89
N PHE A 111 10.52 -3.07 1.70
CA PHE A 111 11.88 -3.24 2.24
C PHE A 111 12.80 -2.08 1.81
N SER A 112 12.82 -1.79 0.50
CA SER A 112 13.67 -0.75 -0.07
C SER A 112 13.32 0.64 0.48
N ASN A 113 12.03 0.97 0.55
CA ASN A 113 11.58 2.27 1.03
C ASN A 113 11.88 2.47 2.53
N ILE A 114 11.67 1.44 3.35
CA ILE A 114 11.93 1.55 4.79
C ILE A 114 13.43 1.69 5.04
N GLN A 115 14.28 0.93 4.36
CA GLN A 115 15.72 1.12 4.48
C GLN A 115 16.13 2.55 4.07
N ASN A 116 15.67 3.03 2.93
CA ASN A 116 16.05 4.36 2.44
C ASN A 116 15.56 5.51 3.33
N LEU A 117 14.36 5.39 3.92
CA LEU A 117 13.75 6.48 4.69
C LEU A 117 14.05 6.38 6.20
N CYS A 118 14.18 5.18 6.74
CA CYS A 118 14.31 4.94 8.18
C CYS A 118 15.70 4.42 8.57
N ASP A 119 16.53 3.99 7.61
CA ASP A 119 17.81 3.30 7.86
C ASP A 119 17.64 2.02 8.71
N ILE A 120 16.48 1.38 8.59
CA ILE A 120 16.19 0.08 9.22
C ILE A 120 16.60 -1.01 8.22
N SER A 121 17.42 -1.94 8.68
CA SER A 121 17.87 -3.08 7.86
C SER A 121 16.68 -3.93 7.39
N PRO A 122 16.70 -4.51 6.18
CA PRO A 122 15.69 -5.48 5.74
C PRO A 122 15.67 -6.72 6.63
N GLN A 123 16.79 -7.03 7.29
CA GLN A 123 16.87 -8.03 8.35
C GLN A 123 15.92 -7.68 9.50
N ASP A 124 15.64 -6.42 9.79
CA ASP A 124 14.75 -6.02 10.88
C ASP A 124 13.30 -5.80 10.41
N ILE A 125 12.92 -6.29 9.24
CA ILE A 125 11.58 -6.07 8.68
C ILE A 125 10.96 -7.42 8.33
N GLU A 126 9.72 -7.63 8.75
CA GLU A 126 8.93 -8.79 8.38
C GLU A 126 7.59 -8.36 7.79
N ILE A 127 7.18 -8.99 6.69
CA ILE A 127 5.97 -8.59 5.95
C ILE A 127 5.14 -9.82 5.65
N THR A 128 3.88 -9.79 6.07
CA THR A 128 2.90 -10.83 5.73
C THR A 128 1.68 -10.22 5.03
N ILE A 129 1.28 -10.82 3.91
CA ILE A 129 0.07 -10.43 3.17
C ILE A 129 -1.03 -11.42 3.49
N PHE A 130 -2.17 -10.90 3.96
CA PHE A 130 -3.42 -11.64 4.15
C PHE A 130 -4.40 -11.24 3.06
N GLU A 131 -4.70 -12.17 2.16
CA GLU A 131 -5.73 -11.98 1.14
C GLU A 131 -7.09 -12.34 1.69
N THR A 132 -8.10 -11.53 1.37
CA THR A 132 -9.47 -11.70 1.84
C THR A 132 -10.43 -11.63 0.64
N PRO A 133 -11.29 -12.64 0.44
CA PRO A 133 -12.39 -12.53 -0.52
C PRO A 133 -13.23 -11.28 -0.26
N LYS A 134 -13.71 -10.61 -1.32
CA LYS A 134 -14.45 -9.35 -1.17
C LYS A 134 -15.72 -9.50 -0.34
N ASN A 135 -16.41 -10.64 -0.46
CA ASN A 135 -17.59 -10.98 0.31
C ASN A 135 -17.32 -11.22 1.81
N HIS A 136 -16.05 -11.28 2.25
CA HIS A 136 -15.68 -11.38 3.68
C HIS A 136 -15.38 -10.01 4.29
N TRP A 137 -15.46 -8.92 3.52
CA TRP A 137 -15.12 -7.59 3.99
C TRP A 137 -16.32 -6.65 3.97
N GLY A 138 -16.77 -6.23 5.15
CA GLY A 138 -17.79 -5.20 5.31
C GLY A 138 -17.22 -3.80 5.16
N ILE A 139 -17.71 -3.02 4.20
CA ILE A 139 -17.29 -1.64 3.94
C ILE A 139 -18.52 -0.80 3.67
N ARG A 140 -18.65 0.34 4.37
CA ARG A 140 -19.78 1.29 4.19
C ARG A 140 -21.16 0.61 4.33
N GLY A 141 -21.28 -0.36 5.25
CA GLY A 141 -22.53 -1.04 5.55
C GLY A 141 -22.95 -2.13 4.56
N LYS A 142 -22.07 -2.54 3.64
CA LYS A 142 -22.30 -3.64 2.68
C LYS A 142 -21.09 -4.56 2.60
N ASN A 143 -21.25 -5.74 2.04
CA ASN A 143 -20.11 -6.57 1.66
C ASN A 143 -19.39 -5.93 0.46
N ALA A 144 -18.08 -6.09 0.35
CA ALA A 144 -17.30 -5.34 -0.63
C ALA A 144 -17.54 -5.75 -2.08
N ASP A 145 -18.09 -6.95 -2.32
CA ASP A 145 -18.56 -7.43 -3.62
C ASP A 145 -19.93 -6.87 -4.01
N GLU A 146 -20.77 -6.48 -3.04
CA GLU A 146 -22.06 -5.81 -3.22
C GLU A 146 -21.93 -4.28 -3.41
N LEU A 147 -20.72 -3.75 -3.27
CA LEU A 147 -20.45 -2.35 -3.55
C LEU A 147 -20.54 -2.13 -5.06
N GLU A 148 -21.76 -1.87 -5.53
CA GLU A 148 -22.03 -1.47 -6.90
C GLU A 148 -21.14 -0.29 -7.27
N LEU A 149 -20.28 -0.54 -8.24
CA LEU A 149 -19.52 0.49 -8.90
C LEU A 149 -20.48 1.12 -9.89
N ASN A 150 -20.74 2.40 -9.73
CA ASN A 150 -21.81 3.14 -10.43
C ASN A 150 -21.81 3.08 -11.98
N TYR A 151 -21.04 2.26 -12.73
CA TYR A 151 -21.16 2.13 -14.19
C TYR A 151 -20.67 0.76 -14.73
N HIS A 152 -21.37 0.23 -15.73
CA HIS A 152 -21.03 -1.00 -16.48
C HIS A 152 -19.68 -0.88 -17.21
N VAL A 153 -18.91 -1.97 -17.16
CA VAL A 153 -17.66 -2.13 -17.94
C VAL A 153 -17.86 -3.34 -18.85
N ASN A 154 -18.19 -3.11 -20.12
CA ASN A 154 -17.74 -4.00 -21.17
C ASN A 154 -16.27 -3.64 -21.41
N VAL A 155 -15.38 -4.59 -21.12
CA VAL A 155 -14.08 -4.68 -21.79
C VAL A 155 -14.27 -5.64 -22.95
#